data_AF-A0A9D5TJ60-F1
#
_entry.id   AF-A0A9D5TJ60-F1
#
_cell.length_a   1.000
_cell.length_b   1.000
_cell.length_c   1.000
_cell.angle_alpha   90.00
_cell.angle_beta   90.00
_cell.angle_gamma   90.00
#
_symmetry.space_group_name_H-M   'P 1'
#
loop_
_entity.id
_entity.type
_entity.pdbx_description
1 polymer ?
#
loop_
_entity_poly.entity_id
_entity_poly.type
_entity_poly.pdbx_seq_one_letter_code
_entity_poly.pdbx_strand_id
1 'polypeptide(L)'
;MKPVKDFSGAWNPEKRAIYFKWDVSGLGSDRYIYILGLKENDGAYYVDRTRYKLFNVADMTNTTLSATWMPVPSLQAGVHKMLFCAYSTPKAENLPDDAILAACRNEEASIIGVMMGRANIVYVAETSLEENAKVVKIHLKSDSNIAEGVLGYRYRMDNCEVAFPFPGAVGCGKTVFPPILIPKDSELQIGPLDRQFAGNLSITSKKNKLFF
;
A
#
# COMPACT_ATOMS: atom_id res chain seq x y z
N MET A 1 1.64 13.05 -25.10
CA MET A 1 1.70 12.70 -23.67
C MET A 1 2.87 11.78 -23.47
N LYS A 2 3.62 11.92 -22.37
CA LYS A 2 4.72 11.01 -22.03
C LYS A 2 4.57 10.56 -20.57
N PRO A 3 4.82 9.29 -20.25
CA PRO A 3 4.84 8.83 -18.87
C PRO A 3 5.90 9.60 -18.08
N VAL A 4 5.62 9.82 -16.80
CA VAL A 4 6.56 10.45 -15.88
C VAL A 4 7.46 9.37 -15.28
N LYS A 5 8.77 9.63 -15.22
CA LYS A 5 9.76 8.68 -14.71
C LYS A 5 9.81 8.68 -13.18
N ASP A 6 10.24 7.55 -12.62
CA ASP A 6 10.42 7.35 -11.17
C ASP A 6 9.19 7.78 -10.34
N PHE A 7 8.00 7.59 -10.91
CA PHE A 7 6.76 8.01 -10.27
C PHE A 7 6.49 7.12 -9.05
N SER A 8 6.44 7.73 -7.88
CA SER A 8 6.16 7.04 -6.63
C SER A 8 5.20 7.87 -5.77
N GLY A 9 4.51 7.17 -4.88
CA GLY A 9 3.41 7.71 -4.12
C GLY A 9 3.27 6.97 -2.81
N ALA A 10 3.11 7.71 -1.72
CA ALA A 10 2.85 7.15 -0.40
C ALA A 10 1.86 8.01 0.36
N TRP A 11 0.95 7.36 1.09
CA TRP A 11 0.06 8.08 1.98
C TRP A 11 0.85 8.68 3.17
N ASN A 12 0.57 9.93 3.50
CA ASN A 12 1.10 10.60 4.69
C ASN A 12 -0.03 10.92 5.69
N PRO A 13 0.00 10.33 6.89
CA PRO A 13 -1.03 10.56 7.90
C PRO A 13 -1.06 11.98 8.43
N GLU A 14 0.10 12.57 8.70
CA GLU A 14 0.22 13.88 9.35
C GLU A 14 -0.42 14.98 8.51
N LYS A 15 -0.20 14.94 7.19
CA LYS A 15 -0.75 15.91 6.24
C LYS A 15 -2.09 15.49 5.66
N ARG A 16 -2.58 14.29 5.97
CA ARG A 16 -3.78 13.68 5.38
C ARG A 16 -3.79 13.80 3.86
N ALA A 17 -2.65 13.46 3.25
CA ALA A 17 -2.42 13.67 1.83
C ALA A 17 -1.54 12.55 1.29
N ILE A 18 -1.66 12.29 -0.01
CA ILE A 18 -0.72 11.43 -0.72
C ILE A 18 0.48 12.29 -1.09
N TYR A 19 1.66 11.84 -0.68
CA TYR A 19 2.93 12.39 -1.15
C TYR A 19 3.29 11.71 -2.47
N PHE A 20 3.44 12.50 -3.52
CA PHE A 20 3.94 11.99 -4.79
C PHE A 20 5.33 12.53 -5.08
N LYS A 21 6.18 11.71 -5.67
CA LYS A 21 7.52 12.05 -6.15
C LYS A 21 7.69 11.56 -7.59
N TRP A 22 8.48 12.30 -8.35
CA TRP A 22 8.81 11.93 -9.72
C TRP A 22 10.04 12.68 -10.25
N ASP A 23 10.56 12.17 -11.37
CA ASP A 23 11.61 12.81 -12.17
C ASP A 23 11.00 13.48 -13.42
N VAL A 24 11.37 14.75 -13.64
CA VAL A 24 10.98 15.55 -14.81
C VAL A 24 12.12 15.77 -15.80
N SER A 25 13.25 15.08 -15.62
CA SER A 25 14.39 15.09 -16.53
C SER A 25 13.98 14.63 -17.93
N GLY A 26 14.36 15.40 -18.95
CA GLY A 26 14.01 15.12 -20.35
C GLY A 26 12.57 15.46 -20.76
N LEU A 27 11.77 16.10 -19.90
CA LEU A 27 10.44 16.63 -20.25
C LEU A 27 10.49 17.99 -20.98
N GLY A 28 11.59 18.35 -21.65
CA GLY A 28 11.95 19.73 -22.05
C GLY A 28 10.96 20.54 -22.89
N SER A 29 9.87 19.94 -23.40
CA SER A 29 8.78 20.64 -24.10
C SER A 29 7.42 20.53 -23.37
N ASP A 30 7.32 19.71 -22.34
CA ASP A 30 6.08 19.42 -21.62
C ASP A 30 5.96 20.35 -20.41
N ARG A 31 4.83 21.07 -20.33
CA ARG A 31 4.61 22.12 -19.33
C ARG A 31 3.79 21.64 -18.14
N TYR A 32 3.05 20.55 -18.30
CA TYR A 32 2.10 20.09 -17.30
C TYR A 32 2.27 18.61 -16.99
N ILE A 33 2.04 18.26 -15.73
CA ILE A 33 1.98 16.88 -15.24
C ILE A 33 0.59 16.63 -14.66
N TYR A 34 -0.08 15.60 -15.16
CA TYR A 34 -1.32 15.10 -14.62
C TYR A 34 -1.02 13.91 -13.72
N ILE A 35 -1.52 13.95 -12.49
CA ILE A 35 -1.66 12.77 -11.64
C ILE A 35 -3.14 12.43 -11.55
N LEU A 36 -3.51 11.22 -11.93
CA LEU A 36 -4.90 10.77 -12.02
C LEU A 36 -5.08 9.46 -11.27
N GLY A 37 -6.17 9.40 -10.50
CA GLY A 37 -6.66 8.17 -9.91
C GLY A 37 -7.19 7.20 -10.96
N LEU A 38 -6.93 5.91 -10.76
CA LEU A 38 -7.52 4.81 -11.50
C LEU A 38 -8.34 3.96 -10.54
N LYS A 39 -9.56 3.59 -10.96
CA LYS A 39 -10.44 2.64 -10.27
C LYS A 39 -10.41 1.31 -11.00
N GLU A 40 -10.26 0.23 -10.25
CA GLU A 40 -10.45 -1.12 -10.78
C GLU A 40 -11.91 -1.53 -10.59
N ASN A 41 -12.52 -2.06 -11.64
CA ASN A 41 -13.83 -2.70 -11.59
C ASN A 41 -13.80 -3.91 -12.52
N ASP A 42 -14.10 -5.10 -11.99
CA ASP A 42 -14.10 -6.38 -12.73
C ASP A 42 -12.82 -6.65 -13.55
N GLY A 43 -11.65 -6.32 -13.01
CA GLY A 43 -10.35 -6.50 -13.66
C GLY A 43 -10.02 -5.48 -14.75
N ALA A 44 -10.86 -4.46 -14.95
CA ALA A 44 -10.62 -3.34 -15.85
C ALA A 44 -10.37 -2.04 -15.08
N TYR A 45 -9.45 -1.21 -15.58
CA TYR A 45 -9.16 0.10 -15.01
C TYR A 45 -9.94 1.21 -15.71
N TYR A 46 -10.49 2.12 -14.90
CA TYR A 46 -11.25 3.31 -15.31
C TYR A 46 -10.63 4.56 -14.69
N VAL A 47 -10.70 5.69 -15.40
CA VAL A 47 -10.17 6.97 -14.90
C VAL A 47 -11.10 7.55 -13.83
N ASP A 48 -10.58 7.81 -12.64
CA ASP A 48 -11.30 8.51 -11.59
C ASP A 48 -11.04 10.01 -11.66
N ARG A 49 -11.82 10.72 -12.47
CA ARG A 49 -11.72 12.18 -12.64
C ARG A 49 -12.01 12.97 -11.36
N THR A 50 -12.56 12.36 -10.31
CA THR A 50 -12.71 13.04 -9.01
C THR A 50 -11.37 13.15 -8.27
N ARG A 51 -10.37 12.36 -8.67
CA ARG A 51 -9.03 12.33 -8.08
C ARG A 51 -7.98 12.65 -9.12
N TYR A 52 -8.05 13.86 -9.65
CA TYR A 52 -7.03 14.39 -10.55
C TYR A 52 -6.33 15.59 -9.92
N LYS A 53 -5.06 15.75 -10.27
CA LYS A 53 -4.31 16.95 -9.95
C LYS A 53 -3.39 17.30 -11.11
N LEU A 54 -3.47 18.57 -11.51
CA LEU A 54 -2.63 19.16 -12.52
C LEU A 54 -1.52 19.96 -11.86
N PHE A 55 -0.29 19.74 -12.31
CA PHE A 55 0.89 20.48 -11.91
C PHE A 55 1.50 21.17 -13.12
N ASN A 56 1.92 22.41 -12.94
CA ASN A 56 2.68 23.14 -13.94
C ASN A 56 4.17 23.02 -13.60
N VAL A 57 4.95 22.49 -14.53
CA VAL A 57 6.39 22.23 -14.37
C VAL A 57 7.16 23.53 -14.13
N ALA A 58 6.68 24.65 -14.68
CA ALA A 58 7.30 25.96 -14.46
C ALA A 58 7.21 26.45 -13.01
N ASP A 59 6.27 25.92 -12.22
CA ASP A 59 6.08 26.31 -10.81
C ASP A 59 6.93 25.43 -9.87
N MET A 60 7.75 24.54 -10.42
CA MET A 60 8.56 23.58 -9.66
C MET A 60 9.95 24.15 -9.41
N THR A 61 10.38 24.18 -8.15
CA THR A 61 11.67 24.77 -7.74
C THR A 61 12.88 23.92 -8.10
N ASN A 62 12.69 22.62 -8.40
CA ASN A 62 13.76 21.71 -8.83
C ASN A 62 13.26 20.76 -9.94
N THR A 63 13.91 20.83 -11.11
CA THR A 63 13.53 20.11 -12.33
C THR A 63 14.17 18.73 -12.48
N THR A 64 14.89 18.23 -11.48
CA THR A 64 15.38 16.83 -11.49
C THR A 64 14.62 15.94 -10.52
N LEU A 65 14.15 16.48 -9.40
CA LEU A 65 13.31 15.75 -8.46
C LEU A 65 12.22 16.67 -7.96
N SER A 66 11.00 16.26 -8.26
CA SER A 66 9.81 17.03 -7.98
C SER A 66 8.90 16.23 -7.08
N ALA A 67 8.28 16.92 -6.12
CA ALA A 67 7.40 16.27 -5.18
C ALA A 67 6.23 17.17 -4.80
N THR A 68 5.10 16.55 -4.50
CA THR A 68 3.87 17.29 -4.17
C THR A 68 2.99 16.53 -3.21
N TRP A 69 1.94 17.23 -2.77
CA TRP A 69 0.90 16.70 -1.91
C TRP A 69 -0.45 16.76 -2.63
N MET A 70 -1.14 15.62 -2.67
CA MET A 70 -2.56 15.55 -3.05
C MET A 70 -3.39 15.39 -1.78
N PRO A 71 -4.08 16.44 -1.30
CA PRO A 71 -4.91 16.34 -0.11
C PRO A 71 -6.03 15.31 -0.31
N VAL A 72 -6.30 14.54 0.74
CA VAL A 72 -7.45 13.63 0.77
C VAL A 72 -8.36 14.08 1.91
N PRO A 73 -9.47 14.77 1.59
CA PRO A 73 -10.32 15.41 2.60
C PRO A 73 -10.83 14.42 3.66
N SER A 74 -11.17 13.21 3.24
CA SER A 74 -11.60 12.13 4.13
C SER A 74 -11.19 10.77 3.57
N LEU A 75 -10.72 9.90 4.47
CA LEU A 75 -10.59 8.48 4.18
C LEU A 75 -11.91 7.82 4.53
N GLN A 76 -12.53 7.15 3.55
CA GLN A 76 -13.74 6.37 3.77
C GLN A 76 -13.43 5.12 4.62
N ALA A 77 -14.47 4.58 5.25
CA ALA A 77 -14.37 3.29 5.94
C ALA A 77 -14.01 2.20 4.92
N GLY A 78 -13.10 1.33 5.32
CA GLY A 78 -12.56 0.27 4.48
C GLY A 78 -11.27 0.66 3.78
N VAL A 79 -10.30 -0.27 3.77
CA VAL A 79 -8.95 -0.04 3.23
C VAL A 79 -8.81 -0.77 1.90
N HIS A 80 -8.39 -0.05 0.87
CA HIS A 80 -8.20 -0.59 -0.48
C HIS A 80 -6.99 0.04 -1.14
N LYS A 81 -6.41 -0.66 -2.11
CA LYS A 81 -5.37 -0.12 -2.97
C LYS A 81 -6.03 0.76 -4.04
N MET A 82 -5.62 2.01 -4.15
CA MET A 82 -5.98 2.88 -5.26
C MET A 82 -4.77 3.08 -6.15
N LEU A 83 -4.95 2.92 -7.46
CA LEU A 83 -3.88 3.19 -8.41
C LEU A 83 -3.89 4.66 -8.82
N PHE A 84 -2.70 5.20 -9.06
CA PHE A 84 -2.50 6.51 -9.63
C PHE A 84 -1.56 6.39 -10.81
N CYS A 85 -1.81 7.16 -11.85
CA CYS A 85 -0.96 7.28 -13.02
C CYS A 85 -0.48 8.72 -13.19
N ALA A 86 0.76 8.89 -13.63
CA ALA A 86 1.32 10.20 -13.94
C ALA A 86 1.82 10.30 -15.39
N TYR A 87 1.39 11.34 -16.09
CA TYR A 87 1.90 11.67 -17.42
C TYR A 87 2.07 13.17 -17.60
N SER A 88 2.96 13.53 -18.53
CA SER A 88 3.24 14.90 -18.93
C SER A 88 2.60 15.27 -20.26
N THR A 89 2.29 16.55 -20.44
CA THR A 89 1.70 17.12 -21.65
C THR A 89 2.14 18.57 -21.85
N PRO A 90 2.25 19.06 -23.10
CA PRO A 90 2.60 20.45 -23.38
C PRO A 90 1.49 21.44 -23.02
N LYS A 91 0.22 21.00 -22.97
CA LYS A 91 -0.95 21.85 -22.72
C LYS A 91 -1.88 21.23 -21.68
N ALA A 92 -2.52 22.08 -20.87
CA ALA A 92 -3.57 21.69 -19.96
C ALA A 92 -4.86 21.46 -20.76
N GLU A 93 -5.15 20.19 -21.08
CA GLU A 93 -6.27 19.80 -21.93
C GLU A 93 -7.13 18.73 -21.25
N ASN A 94 -8.43 18.76 -21.51
CA ASN A 94 -9.35 17.70 -21.10
C ASN A 94 -9.23 16.53 -22.08
N LEU A 95 -8.25 15.67 -21.82
CA LEU A 95 -8.01 14.46 -22.62
C LEU A 95 -9.10 13.42 -22.40
N PRO A 96 -9.51 12.64 -23.41
CA PRO A 96 -10.47 11.54 -23.24
C PRO A 96 -9.89 10.38 -22.41
N ASP A 97 -10.76 9.64 -21.72
CA ASP A 97 -10.36 8.57 -20.79
C ASP A 97 -9.51 7.49 -21.47
N ASP A 98 -9.86 7.10 -22.71
CA ASP A 98 -9.11 6.08 -23.46
C ASP A 98 -7.67 6.50 -23.75
N ALA A 99 -7.44 7.78 -24.03
CA ALA A 99 -6.10 8.30 -24.27
C ALA A 99 -5.26 8.32 -22.98
N ILE A 100 -5.90 8.63 -21.84
CA ILE A 100 -5.28 8.56 -20.52
C ILE A 100 -4.91 7.10 -20.19
N LEU A 101 -5.86 6.17 -20.33
CA LEU A 101 -5.63 4.76 -20.06
C LEU A 101 -4.55 4.17 -20.95
N ALA A 102 -4.51 4.54 -22.24
CA ALA A 102 -3.46 4.13 -23.15
C ALA A 102 -2.08 4.66 -22.73
N ALA A 103 -1.99 5.90 -22.25
CA ALA A 103 -0.73 6.46 -21.73
C ALA A 103 -0.25 5.74 -20.45
N CYS A 104 -1.18 5.30 -19.60
CA CYS A 104 -0.87 4.60 -18.35
C CYS A 104 -0.54 3.12 -18.54
N ARG A 105 -1.19 2.43 -19.49
CA ARG A 105 -1.00 0.99 -19.75
C ARG A 105 0.39 0.62 -20.28
N ASN A 106 1.08 1.56 -20.89
CA ASN A 106 2.31 1.25 -21.64
C ASN A 106 3.58 1.22 -20.78
N GLU A 107 3.57 1.72 -19.54
CA GLU A 107 4.75 1.72 -18.67
C GLU A 107 4.37 1.56 -17.19
N GLU A 108 4.62 0.38 -16.61
CA GLU A 108 4.43 0.10 -15.17
C GLU A 108 5.13 1.12 -14.26
N ALA A 109 6.23 1.72 -14.73
CA ALA A 109 6.99 2.76 -14.02
C ALA A 109 6.21 4.08 -13.80
N SER A 110 5.08 4.27 -14.46
CA SER A 110 4.23 5.47 -14.36
C SER A 110 2.96 5.26 -13.53
N ILE A 111 2.73 4.04 -13.02
CA ILE A 111 1.60 3.69 -12.16
C ILE A 111 2.10 3.36 -10.76
N ILE A 112 1.46 3.94 -9.75
CA ILE A 112 1.69 3.59 -8.34
C ILE A 112 0.40 3.20 -7.64
N GLY A 113 0.47 2.17 -6.81
CA GLY A 113 -0.61 1.83 -5.89
C GLY A 113 -0.40 2.47 -4.53
N VAL A 114 -1.39 3.24 -4.09
CA VAL A 114 -1.41 3.87 -2.77
C VAL A 114 -2.55 3.27 -1.95
N MET A 115 -2.25 2.81 -0.74
CA MET A 115 -3.28 2.30 0.16
C MET A 115 -4.11 3.47 0.69
N MET A 116 -5.42 3.37 0.48
CA MET A 116 -6.41 4.38 0.84
C MET A 116 -7.42 3.79 1.82
N GLY A 117 -8.00 4.65 2.66
CA GLY A 117 -9.05 4.27 3.60
C GLY A 117 -8.56 4.12 5.04
N ARG A 118 -9.50 3.78 5.92
CA ARG A 118 -9.21 3.54 7.35
C ARG A 118 -9.88 2.25 7.83
N ALA A 119 -9.18 1.55 8.72
CA ALA A 119 -9.71 0.46 9.50
C ALA A 119 -8.96 0.40 10.84
N ASN A 120 -9.69 0.19 11.92
CA ASN A 120 -9.13 -0.26 13.18
C ASN A 120 -8.99 -1.77 13.12
N ILE A 121 -7.82 -2.27 13.52
CA ILE A 121 -7.49 -3.69 13.44
C ILE A 121 -6.93 -4.13 14.79
N VAL A 122 -7.48 -5.21 15.33
CA VAL A 122 -6.99 -5.85 16.54
C VAL A 122 -6.51 -7.25 16.18
N TYR A 123 -5.24 -7.52 16.46
CA TYR A 123 -4.65 -8.85 16.35
C TYR A 123 -4.93 -9.63 17.61
N VAL A 124 -5.52 -10.81 17.47
CA VAL A 124 -5.72 -11.76 18.56
C VAL A 124 -4.91 -13.00 18.20
N ALA A 125 -4.02 -13.42 19.09
CA ALA A 125 -3.34 -14.69 18.97
C ALA A 125 -3.72 -15.60 20.12
N GLU A 126 -4.13 -16.80 19.75
CA GLU A 126 -4.46 -17.88 20.68
C GLU A 126 -3.40 -18.97 20.49
N THR A 127 -2.80 -19.43 21.58
CA THR A 127 -1.78 -20.49 21.53
C THR A 127 -2.27 -21.75 22.21
N SER A 128 -2.09 -22.88 21.56
CA SER A 128 -2.22 -24.21 22.18
C SER A 128 -0.91 -24.97 22.08
N LEU A 129 -0.65 -25.83 23.06
CA LEU A 129 0.51 -26.73 23.05
C LEU A 129 0.05 -28.09 22.52
N GLU A 130 0.74 -28.58 21.51
CA GLU A 130 0.66 -29.96 21.03
C GLU A 130 1.97 -30.69 21.36
N GLU A 131 2.00 -32.01 21.13
CA GLU A 131 3.07 -32.89 21.59
C GLU A 131 4.47 -32.37 21.21
N ASN A 132 4.63 -31.90 19.96
CA ASN A 132 5.90 -31.46 19.37
C ASN A 132 5.93 -29.99 18.92
N ALA A 133 4.85 -29.23 19.09
CA ALA A 133 4.75 -27.88 18.56
C ALA A 133 3.84 -26.98 19.43
N LYS A 134 4.09 -25.68 19.34
CA LYS A 134 3.11 -24.67 19.77
C LYS A 134 2.34 -24.22 18.55
N VAL A 135 1.02 -24.40 18.59
CA VAL A 135 0.10 -23.96 17.53
C VAL A 135 -0.37 -22.55 17.85
N VAL A 136 -0.16 -21.62 16.93
CA VAL A 136 -0.56 -20.23 17.05
C VAL A 136 -1.69 -19.95 16.07
N LYS A 137 -2.89 -19.68 16.57
CA LYS A 137 -4.03 -19.24 15.76
C LYS A 137 -4.11 -17.72 15.80
N ILE A 138 -4.12 -17.10 14.63
CA ILE A 138 -4.24 -15.65 14.51
C ILE A 138 -5.61 -15.31 13.98
N HIS A 139 -6.30 -14.43 14.69
CA HIS A 139 -7.56 -13.86 14.28
C HIS A 139 -7.43 -12.34 14.23
N LEU A 140 -7.95 -11.75 13.17
CA LEU A 140 -8.09 -10.30 13.05
C LEU A 140 -9.52 -9.91 13.36
N LYS A 141 -9.69 -8.87 14.19
CA LYS A 141 -10.95 -8.14 14.28
C LYS A 141 -10.78 -6.79 13.60
N SER A 142 -11.62 -6.51 12.61
CA SER A 142 -11.64 -5.20 11.97
C SER A 142 -13.02 -4.55 12.05
N ASP A 143 -13.05 -3.22 12.16
CA ASP A 143 -14.27 -2.41 12.10
C ASP A 143 -14.66 -2.06 10.65
N SER A 144 -13.92 -2.53 9.65
CA SER A 144 -14.11 -2.20 8.25
C SER A 144 -13.58 -3.31 7.33
N ASN A 145 -14.01 -3.31 6.07
CA ASN A 145 -13.49 -4.24 5.06
C ASN A 145 -12.10 -3.81 4.60
N ILE A 146 -11.19 -4.75 4.43
CA ILE A 146 -9.82 -4.49 3.96
C ILE A 146 -9.57 -5.40 2.77
N ALA A 147 -9.22 -4.81 1.63
CA ALA A 147 -8.94 -5.54 0.41
C ALA A 147 -7.76 -6.51 0.58
N GLU A 148 -7.74 -7.53 -0.26
CA GLU A 148 -6.63 -8.49 -0.32
C GLU A 148 -5.30 -7.78 -0.61
N GLY A 149 -4.21 -8.30 -0.02
CA GLY A 149 -2.86 -7.78 -0.23
C GLY A 149 -2.56 -6.46 0.47
N VAL A 150 -3.51 -5.89 1.21
CA VAL A 150 -3.29 -4.68 2.03
C VAL A 150 -2.58 -5.00 3.33
N LEU A 151 -2.92 -6.12 3.96
CA LEU A 151 -2.32 -6.58 5.21
C LEU A 151 -1.52 -7.86 4.98
N GLY A 152 -0.45 -7.99 5.77
CA GLY A 152 0.29 -9.23 5.91
C GLY A 152 0.84 -9.41 7.31
N TYR A 153 1.61 -10.48 7.48
CA TYR A 153 2.39 -10.73 8.66
C TYR A 153 3.81 -11.12 8.28
N ARG A 154 4.76 -10.84 9.17
CA ARG A 154 6.13 -11.29 9.07
C ARG A 154 6.41 -12.24 10.21
N TYR A 155 7.04 -13.34 9.87
CA TYR A 155 7.51 -14.34 10.81
C TYR A 155 9.03 -14.26 10.88
N ARG A 156 9.57 -14.06 12.09
CA ARG A 156 11.02 -14.04 12.33
C ARG A 156 11.42 -15.15 13.30
N MET A 157 12.35 -16.01 12.86
CA MET A 157 12.94 -17.08 13.67
C MET A 157 14.43 -17.18 13.38
N ASP A 158 15.27 -17.21 14.42
CA ASP A 158 16.73 -17.40 14.32
C ASP A 158 17.41 -16.51 13.24
N ASN A 159 17.04 -15.23 13.19
CA ASN A 159 17.48 -14.22 12.20
C ASN A 159 16.99 -14.43 10.76
N CYS A 160 16.17 -15.44 10.48
CA CYS A 160 15.44 -15.56 9.23
C CYS A 160 14.10 -14.82 9.33
N GLU A 161 13.78 -13.98 8.35
CA GLU A 161 12.50 -13.28 8.25
C GLU A 161 11.78 -13.75 6.99
N VAL A 162 10.51 -14.13 7.14
CA VAL A 162 9.62 -14.50 6.04
C VAL A 162 8.39 -13.63 6.11
N ALA A 163 8.07 -12.95 5.00
CA ALA A 163 6.87 -12.13 4.89
C ALA A 163 5.78 -12.89 4.14
N PHE A 164 4.59 -12.92 4.72
CA PHE A 164 3.41 -13.53 4.13
C PHE A 164 2.29 -12.49 4.01
N PRO A 165 1.69 -12.28 2.83
CA PRO A 165 0.41 -11.59 2.76
C PRO A 165 -0.65 -12.42 3.51
N PHE A 166 -1.63 -11.77 4.13
CA PHE A 166 -2.79 -12.50 4.60
C PHE A 166 -3.56 -13.03 3.38
N PRO A 167 -4.02 -14.30 3.39
CA PRO A 167 -4.79 -14.85 2.28
C PRO A 167 -6.16 -14.16 2.21
N GLY A 168 -6.44 -13.51 1.09
CA GLY A 168 -7.74 -12.89 0.81
C GLY A 168 -8.00 -11.57 1.54
N ALA A 169 -9.20 -11.05 1.32
CA ALA A 169 -9.71 -9.84 1.97
C ALA A 169 -10.09 -10.10 3.43
N VAL A 170 -9.93 -9.08 4.28
CA VAL A 170 -10.39 -9.09 5.68
C VAL A 170 -11.76 -8.43 5.73
N GLY A 171 -12.78 -9.19 6.11
CA GLY A 171 -14.12 -8.65 6.31
C GLY A 171 -14.24 -7.82 7.59
N CYS A 172 -15.25 -6.96 7.64
CA CYS A 172 -15.71 -6.37 8.89
C CYS A 172 -16.11 -7.48 9.87
N GLY A 173 -15.59 -7.41 11.10
CA GLY A 173 -15.75 -8.45 12.12
C GLY A 173 -14.51 -9.34 12.27
N LYS A 174 -14.71 -10.62 12.59
CA LYS A 174 -13.63 -11.58 12.86
C LYS A 174 -13.23 -12.31 11.57
N THR A 175 -11.96 -12.19 11.19
CA THR A 175 -11.34 -12.99 10.13
C THR A 175 -10.33 -13.96 10.75
N VAL A 176 -10.36 -15.23 10.33
CA VAL A 176 -9.52 -16.31 10.85
C VAL A 176 -8.51 -16.73 9.80
N PHE A 177 -7.24 -16.80 10.17
CA PHE A 177 -6.19 -17.29 9.30
C PHE A 177 -5.78 -18.72 9.64
N PRO A 178 -5.15 -19.43 8.69
CA PRO A 178 -4.55 -20.72 8.97
C PRO A 178 -3.59 -20.64 10.18
N PRO A 179 -3.55 -21.69 11.02
CA PRO A 179 -2.64 -21.71 12.16
C PRO A 179 -1.18 -21.76 11.72
N ILE A 180 -0.30 -21.20 12.56
CA ILE A 180 1.15 -21.25 12.40
C ILE A 180 1.71 -22.23 13.43
N LEU A 181 2.60 -23.12 12.99
CA LEU A 181 3.32 -24.03 13.88
C LEU A 181 4.68 -23.43 14.22
N ILE A 182 4.99 -23.32 15.52
CA ILE A 182 6.31 -22.88 15.98
C ILE A 182 6.90 -23.89 16.97
N PRO A 183 8.23 -23.94 17.15
CA PRO A 183 8.85 -24.84 18.10
C PRO A 183 8.33 -24.60 19.52
N LYS A 184 8.10 -25.69 20.26
CA LYS A 184 7.44 -25.71 21.58
C LYS A 184 8.05 -24.71 22.58
N ASP A 185 9.38 -24.63 22.62
CA ASP A 185 10.13 -23.82 23.59
C ASP A 185 10.32 -22.36 23.16
N SER A 186 9.67 -21.94 22.08
CA SER A 186 9.81 -20.58 21.57
C SER A 186 8.94 -19.59 22.32
N GLU A 187 9.50 -18.44 22.67
CA GLU A 187 8.72 -17.30 23.13
C GLU A 187 8.06 -16.60 21.93
N LEU A 188 6.78 -16.26 22.05
CA LEU A 188 6.00 -15.60 21.02
C LEU A 188 5.88 -14.11 21.32
N GLN A 189 6.44 -13.28 20.46
CA GLN A 189 6.23 -11.82 20.51
C GLN A 189 5.40 -11.37 19.32
N ILE A 190 4.34 -10.61 19.60
CA ILE A 190 3.40 -10.08 18.61
C ILE A 190 3.38 -8.56 18.73
N GLY A 191 3.64 -7.87 17.63
CA GLY A 191 3.60 -6.41 17.62
C GLY A 191 3.31 -5.83 16.23
N PRO A 192 2.85 -4.57 16.18
CA PRO A 192 2.73 -3.83 14.92
C PRO A 192 4.13 -3.53 14.34
N LEU A 193 4.26 -3.46 13.02
CA LEU A 193 5.47 -2.94 12.38
C LEU A 193 5.56 -1.40 12.52
N ASP A 194 6.78 -0.90 12.77
CA ASP A 194 7.07 0.51 13.09
C ASP A 194 6.86 1.52 11.94
N ARG A 195 6.46 1.10 10.72
CA ARG A 195 6.36 2.02 9.57
C ARG A 195 5.15 1.78 8.68
N GLN A 196 4.26 2.79 8.72
CA GLN A 196 3.29 3.27 7.71
C GLN A 196 2.15 2.32 7.28
N PHE A 197 0.95 2.89 7.35
CA PHE A 197 -0.36 2.43 6.85
C PHE A 197 -0.58 0.92 6.69
N ALA A 198 -1.45 0.43 7.57
CA ALA A 198 -2.04 -0.91 7.61
C ALA A 198 -1.13 -1.98 8.23
N GLY A 199 -1.21 -2.09 9.57
CA GLY A 199 -1.46 -3.37 10.25
C GLY A 199 -0.59 -4.57 9.88
N ASN A 200 0.70 -4.40 9.60
CA ASN A 200 1.54 -5.58 9.45
C ASN A 200 1.93 -6.10 10.83
N LEU A 201 1.69 -7.39 11.04
CA LEU A 201 2.00 -8.08 12.28
C LEU A 201 3.42 -8.65 12.22
N SER A 202 4.26 -8.37 13.21
CA SER A 202 5.51 -9.12 13.40
C SER A 202 5.30 -10.21 14.44
N ILE A 203 5.65 -11.44 14.07
CA ILE A 203 5.68 -12.61 14.95
C ILE A 203 7.15 -13.00 15.13
N THR A 204 7.67 -12.87 16.34
CA THR A 204 9.04 -13.30 16.64
C THR A 204 9.03 -14.53 17.51
N SER A 205 9.83 -15.51 17.10
CA SER A 205 10.10 -16.75 17.82
C SER A 205 11.55 -16.73 18.30
N LYS A 206 11.78 -16.63 19.61
CA LYS A 206 13.12 -16.78 20.20
C LYS A 206 13.25 -18.19 20.76
N LYS A 207 14.23 -18.96 20.27
CA LYS A 207 14.67 -20.16 20.98
C LYS A 207 15.18 -19.73 22.34
N ASN A 208 14.71 -20.38 23.41
CA ASN A 208 15.33 -20.26 24.72
C ASN A 208 16.81 -20.64 24.56
N LYS A 209 17.71 -19.65 24.66
CA LYS A 209 19.13 -19.91 24.88
C LYS A 209 19.27 -20.33 26.33
N LEU A 210 18.99 -21.59 26.66
CA LEU A 210 19.40 -22.27 27.89
C LEU A 210 19.00 -23.75 27.78
N PHE A 211 19.82 -24.61 28.38
CA PHE A 211 19.86 -26.08 28.34
C PHE A 211 20.62 -26.66 27.14
N PHE A 212 21.95 -26.56 27.18
CA PHE A 212 22.83 -27.67 27.59
C PHE A 212 24.06 -27.11 28.32
#